data_AF-A0A7Y4ZNS1-F1
#
_entry.id   AF-A0A7Y4ZNS1-F1
#
_cell.length_a   1.000
_cell.length_b   1.000
_cell.length_c   1.000
_cell.angle_alpha   90.00
_cell.angle_beta   90.00
_cell.angle_gamma   90.00
#
_symmetry.space_group_name_H-M   'P 1'
#
loop_
_entity.id
_entity.type
_entity.pdbx_description
1 polymer ?
#
loop_
_entity_poly.entity_id
_entity_poly.type
_entity_poly.pdbx_seq_one_letter_code
_entity_poly.pdbx_strand_id
1 'polypeptide(L)'
;MPRLVVVEDAFLAQGPGTVVAPRFIPDSITPGTFEVRLRFPDGGERLARASYDVMHMRGPSAPYAMVRVHGVAPEELPVGTEIWSVEEA
;
A
#
# COMPACT_ATOMS: atom_id res chain seq x y z
N MET A 1 -11.49 2.09 10.40
CA MET A 1 -10.22 1.71 9.73
C MET A 1 -10.42 0.58 8.71
N PRO A 2 -10.61 0.87 7.41
CA PRO A 2 -10.63 -0.14 6.35
C PRO A 2 -9.25 -0.76 6.07
N ARG A 3 -9.24 -2.05 5.71
CA ARG A 3 -8.06 -2.73 5.16
C ARG A 3 -7.88 -2.32 3.71
N LEU A 4 -6.69 -1.88 3.34
CA LEU A 4 -6.35 -1.44 1.98
C LEU A 4 -5.99 -2.63 1.09
N VAL A 5 -5.05 -3.45 1.54
CA VAL A 5 -4.51 -4.56 0.73
C VAL A 5 -3.86 -5.61 1.64
N VAL A 6 -3.80 -6.86 1.15
CA VAL A 6 -2.95 -7.92 1.71
C VAL A 6 -1.81 -8.13 0.73
N VAL A 7 -0.57 -8.05 1.21
CA VAL A 7 0.63 -8.15 0.38
C VAL A 7 0.72 -9.55 -0.23
N GLU A 8 0.63 -9.62 -1.55
CA GLU A 8 0.89 -10.83 -2.34
C GLU A 8 2.31 -10.85 -2.90
N ASP A 9 2.87 -9.67 -3.15
CA ASP A 9 4.24 -9.46 -3.59
C ASP A 9 4.70 -8.05 -3.18
N ALA A 10 6.01 -7.88 -3.00
CA ALA A 10 6.63 -6.62 -2.61
C ALA A 10 7.91 -6.41 -3.43
N PHE A 11 8.05 -5.25 -4.05
CA PHE A 11 9.18 -4.99 -4.95
C PHE A 11 9.56 -3.51 -4.99
N LEU A 12 10.80 -3.25 -5.38
CA LEU A 12 11.27 -1.91 -5.67
C LEU A 12 10.78 -1.49 -7.07
N ALA A 13 10.18 -0.30 -7.14
CA ALA A 13 9.83 0.36 -8.39
C ALA A 13 10.53 1.73 -8.47
N GLN A 14 10.40 2.45 -9.58
CA GLN A 14 10.95 3.81 -9.64
C GLN A 14 10.37 4.70 -8.53
N GLY A 15 11.24 5.49 -7.90
CA GLY A 15 10.91 6.33 -6.75
C GLY A 15 11.22 5.67 -5.39
N PRO A 16 11.16 6.45 -4.29
CA PRO A 16 11.42 5.92 -2.95
C PRO A 16 10.30 4.99 -2.47
N GLY A 17 10.65 3.93 -1.74
CA GLY A 17 9.71 3.01 -1.12
C GLY A 17 9.42 1.74 -1.90
N THR A 18 8.80 0.79 -1.21
CA THR A 18 8.41 -0.53 -1.71
C THR A 18 6.99 -0.50 -2.22
N VAL A 19 6.78 -0.97 -3.44
CA VAL A 19 5.45 -1.13 -4.03
C VAL A 19 4.94 -2.53 -3.72
N VAL A 20 3.66 -2.64 -3.34
CA VAL A 20 3.05 -3.93 -3.00
C VAL A 20 1.89 -4.29 -3.93
N ALA A 21 1.85 -5.57 -4.29
CA ALA A 21 0.76 -6.20 -5.01
C ALA A 21 -0.28 -6.80 -4.04
N PRO A 22 -1.55 -6.99 -4.47
CA PRO A 22 -2.07 -6.73 -5.80
C PRO A 22 -2.39 -5.25 -6.08
N ARG A 23 -2.61 -4.94 -7.37
CA ARG A 23 -3.33 -3.71 -7.75
C ARG A 23 -4.79 -3.81 -7.33
N PHE A 24 -5.38 -2.69 -6.96
CA PHE A 24 -6.78 -2.61 -6.56
C PHE A 24 -7.42 -1.32 -7.06
N ILE A 25 -8.75 -1.26 -7.03
CA ILE A 25 -9.50 -0.02 -7.28
C ILE A 25 -9.80 0.58 -5.90
N PRO A 26 -9.13 1.67 -5.51
CA PRO A 26 -9.39 2.32 -4.23
C PRO A 26 -10.75 3.03 -4.25
N ASP A 27 -11.50 2.91 -3.16
CA ASP A 27 -12.75 3.66 -2.97
C ASP A 27 -12.51 5.18 -2.95
N SER A 28 -11.35 5.60 -2.46
CA SER A 28 -10.90 6.98 -2.44
C SER A 28 -9.38 7.07 -2.53
N ILE A 29 -8.87 8.06 -3.26
CA ILE A 29 -7.44 8.40 -3.31
C ILE A 29 -7.16 9.53 -2.34
N THR A 30 -6.34 9.26 -1.33
CA THR A 30 -5.73 10.29 -0.50
C THR A 30 -4.51 10.86 -1.24
N PRO A 31 -4.47 12.16 -1.55
CA PRO A 31 -3.30 12.76 -2.19
C PRO A 31 -2.08 12.72 -1.28
N GLY A 32 -0.90 12.45 -1.85
CA GLY A 32 0.37 12.49 -1.12
C GLY A 32 0.63 11.28 -0.23
N THR A 33 1.43 11.49 0.82
CA THR A 33 1.77 10.44 1.79
C THR A 33 0.83 10.45 2.98
N PHE A 34 0.35 9.29 3.38
CA PHE A 34 -0.49 9.07 4.55
C PHE A 34 0.12 7.99 5.44
N GLU A 35 -0.34 7.90 6.68
CA GLU A 35 0.09 6.83 7.60
C GLU A 35 -0.76 5.57 7.38
N VAL A 36 -0.14 4.41 7.55
CA VAL A 36 -0.77 3.09 7.52
C VAL A 36 -0.29 2.25 8.69
N ARG A 37 -1.13 1.30 9.09
CA ARG A 37 -0.75 0.22 10.00
C ARG A 37 -0.48 -1.05 9.20
N LEU A 38 0.71 -1.59 9.37
CA LEU A 38 1.13 -2.89 8.86
C LEU A 38 0.84 -3.94 9.94
N ARG A 39 0.17 -5.03 9.56
CA ARG A 39 0.01 -6.23 10.39
C ARG A 39 0.71 -7.40 9.73
N PHE A 40 1.75 -7.90 10.37
CA PHE A 40 2.58 -8.97 9.83
C PHE A 40 1.97 -10.35 10.12
N PRO A 41 2.28 -11.37 9.29
CA PRO A 41 1.80 -12.73 9.50
C PRO A 41 2.22 -13.36 10.85
N ASP A 42 3.32 -12.89 11.44
CA ASP A 42 3.79 -13.31 12.77
C ASP A 42 3.00 -12.67 13.93
N GLY A 43 2.01 -11.82 13.61
CA GLY A 43 1.20 -11.08 14.57
C GLY A 43 1.78 -9.74 15.00
N GLY A 44 2.97 -9.36 14.51
CA GLY A 44 3.56 -8.05 14.76
C GLY A 44 2.79 -6.92 14.08
N GLU A 45 2.86 -5.72 14.65
CA GLU A 45 2.30 -4.51 14.04
C GLU A 45 3.34 -3.39 13.94
N ARG A 46 3.29 -2.59 12.89
CA ARG A 46 4.15 -1.42 12.69
C ARG A 46 3.41 -0.28 11.97
N LEU A 47 3.63 0.96 12.40
CA LEU A 47 3.21 2.14 11.63
C LEU A 47 4.23 2.45 10.54
N ALA A 48 3.74 2.79 9.36
CA ALA A 48 4.58 3.21 8.23
C ALA A 48 3.90 4.33 7.46
N ARG A 49 4.67 5.05 6.64
CA ARG A 49 4.10 5.99 5.67
C ARG A 49 3.85 5.26 4.36
N ALA A 50 2.75 5.56 3.71
CA ALA A 50 2.41 5.02 2.40
C ALA A 50 1.90 6.11 1.46
N SER A 51 1.86 5.82 0.16
CA SER A 51 1.19 6.61 -0.86
C SER A 51 0.55 5.67 -1.87
N TYR A 52 -0.42 6.18 -2.64
CA TYR A 52 -0.94 5.45 -3.79
C TYR A 52 -0.09 5.72 -5.03
N ASP A 53 0.34 4.65 -5.70
CA ASP A 53 0.87 4.71 -7.06
C ASP A 53 -0.30 4.51 -8.03
N VAL A 54 -0.91 5.63 -8.46
CA VAL A 54 -2.15 5.62 -9.24
C VAL A 54 -1.84 5.55 -10.73
N MET A 55 -2.25 4.47 -11.37
CA MET A 55 -2.06 4.24 -12.80
C MET A 55 -3.35 4.57 -13.54
N HIS A 56 -3.31 5.66 -14.30
CA HIS A 56 -4.38 6.04 -15.21
C HIS A 56 -4.21 5.29 -16.52
N MET A 57 -5.13 4.37 -16.84
CA MET A 57 -5.22 3.82 -18.18
C MET A 57 -5.99 4.80 -19.08
N ARG A 58 -5.48 5.06 -20.30
CA ARG A 58 -6.27 5.77 -21.30
C ARG A 58 -7.46 4.89 -21.71
N GLY A 59 -8.68 5.40 -21.60
CA GLY A 59 -9.90 4.68 -21.94
C GLY A 59 -10.97 4.77 -20.84
N PRO A 60 -12.07 4.00 -20.93
CA PRO A 60 -13.18 4.03 -19.99
C PRO A 60 -12.93 3.28 -18.67
N SER A 61 -11.76 2.64 -18.52
CA SER A 61 -11.45 1.83 -17.33
C SER A 61 -11.19 2.71 -16.11
N ALA A 62 -11.71 2.29 -14.95
CA ALA A 62 -11.40 2.94 -13.68
C ALA A 62 -9.87 2.91 -13.41
N PRO A 63 -9.30 3.98 -12.83
CA PRO A 63 -7.91 3.95 -12.41
C PRO A 63 -7.73 2.87 -11.36
N TYR A 64 -6.60 2.16 -11.43
CA TYR A 64 -6.18 1.27 -10.35
C TYR A 64 -4.98 1.88 -9.64
N ALA A 65 -4.78 1.47 -8.40
CA ALA A 65 -3.65 1.88 -7.60
C ALA A 65 -2.91 0.66 -7.05
N MET A 66 -1.64 0.88 -6.73
CA MET A 66 -0.88 0.04 -5.82
C MET A 66 -0.50 0.85 -4.59
N VAL A 67 -0.30 0.19 -3.46
CA VAL A 67 0.24 0.86 -2.27
C VAL A 67 1.76 0.89 -2.39
N ARG A 68 2.35 2.05 -2.11
CA ARG A 68 3.78 2.24 -1.96
C ARG A 68 4.08 2.56 -0.50
N VAL A 69 4.78 1.68 0.19
CA VAL A 69 5.20 1.83 1.58
C VAL A 69 6.61 2.44 1.62
N HIS A 70 6.76 3.56 2.33
CA HIS A 70 7.99 4.33 2.41
C HIS A 70 8.84 3.91 3.62
N GLY A 71 10.16 3.92 3.44
CA GLY A 71 11.10 3.59 4.51
C GLY A 71 11.08 2.12 4.95
N VAL A 72 10.54 1.25 4.11
CA VAL A 72 10.42 -0.19 4.35
C VAL A 72 10.94 -0.93 3.12
N ALA A 73 11.88 -1.85 3.30
CA ALA A 73 12.41 -2.69 2.23
C ALA A 73 11.43 -3.83 1.86
N PRO A 74 11.48 -4.39 0.64
CA PRO A 74 10.59 -5.48 0.24
C PRO A 74 10.64 -6.71 1.15
N GLU A 75 11.85 -7.09 1.59
CA GLU A 75 12.07 -8.20 2.51
C GLU A 75 11.44 -8.02 3.90
N GLU A 76 11.09 -6.78 4.27
CA GLU A 76 10.39 -6.45 5.51
C GLU A 76 8.85 -6.48 5.34
N LEU A 77 8.34 -6.74 4.14
CA LEU A 77 6.91 -6.87 3.83
C LEU A 77 6.63 -8.28 3.30
N PRO A 78 6.70 -9.31 4.17
CA PRO A 78 6.42 -10.67 3.74
C PRO A 78 4.98 -10.81 3.22
N VAL A 79 4.80 -11.78 2.33
CA VAL A 79 3.47 -12.18 1.82
C VAL A 79 2.53 -12.46 3.00
N GLY A 80 1.30 -11.95 2.90
CA GLY A 80 0.30 -12.01 3.96
C GLY A 80 0.31 -10.81 4.91
N THR A 81 1.26 -9.88 4.78
CA THR A 81 1.21 -8.61 5.52
C THR A 81 -0.05 -7.84 5.14
N GLU A 82 -0.85 -7.44 6.11
CA GLU A 82 -2.03 -6.61 5.86
C GLU A 82 -1.68 -5.13 6.03
N ILE A 83 -2.15 -4.30 5.11
CA ILE A 83 -2.02 -2.84 5.19
C ILE A 83 -3.38 -2.22 5.47
N TRP A 84 -3.46 -1.45 6.55
CA TRP A 84 -4.68 -0.82 7.04
C TRP A 84 -4.52 0.69 7.05
N SER A 85 -5.57 1.43 6.68
CA SER A 85 -5.56 2.87 6.90
C SER A 85 -5.69 3.17 8.39
N VAL A 86 -4.95 4.16 8.88
CA VAL A 86 -5.24 4.78 10.17
C VAL A 86 -6.17 5.96 9.92
N GLU A 87 -7.31 6.00 10.59
CA GLU A 87 -8.11 7.23 10.65
C GLU A 87 -7.34 8.25 11.49
N GLU A 88 -7.16 9.47 10.97
CA GLU A 88 -6.86 10.59 11.86
C GLU A 88 -8.11 10.82 12.72
N ALA A 89 -7.92 10.81 14.04
CA ALA A 89 -8.94 11.14 15.02
C ALA A 89 -9.28 12.64 15.00
#